data_AF-A0A1F9EXP9-F1
#
_entry.id   AF-A0A1F9EXP9-F1
#
_cell.length_a   1.000
_cell.length_b   1.000
_cell.length_c   1.000
_cell.angle_alpha   90.00
_cell.angle_beta   90.00
_cell.angle_gamma   90.00
#
_symmetry.space_group_name_H-M   'P 1'
#
loop_
_entity.id
_entity.type
_entity.pdbx_description
1 polymer ?
#
loop_
_entity_poly.entity_id
_entity_poly.type
_entity_poly.pdbx_seq_one_letter_code
_entity_poly.pdbx_strand_id
1 'polypeptide(L)'
;MKKITINLSLILLVMIVLVYGGYVWANKSTTSVEVPGSIPKGSEITIRVTVTHNANNFIHYTKWLQIMVNGKEIARWDYTMGNKPEGATFTKEIQYKVEGDIEIKAEASCNLHGSTGPATIKVLAKE
;
A
#
# COMPACT_ATOMS: atom_id res chain seq x y z
N MET A 1 30.24 39.74 -27.93
CA MET A 1 29.51 38.53 -27.49
C MET A 1 30.33 37.87 -26.39
N LYS A 2 29.85 37.83 -25.13
CA LYS A 2 30.59 37.20 -24.02
C LYS A 2 30.50 35.68 -24.15
N LYS A 3 31.64 35.00 -24.23
CA LYS A 3 31.71 33.53 -24.20
C LYS A 3 31.40 33.08 -22.77
N ILE A 4 30.28 32.39 -22.59
CA ILE A 4 29.96 31.74 -21.32
C ILE A 4 30.77 30.45 -21.28
N THR A 5 31.87 30.45 -20.52
CA THR A 5 32.60 29.22 -20.20
C THR A 5 31.88 28.50 -19.08
N ILE A 6 31.15 27.43 -19.44
CA ILE A 6 30.49 26.57 -18.45
C ILE A 6 31.57 25.74 -17.76
N ASN A 7 31.73 25.95 -16.46
CA ASN A 7 32.73 25.27 -15.65
C ASN A 7 32.34 23.78 -15.51
N LEU A 8 33.24 22.87 -15.91
CA LEU A 8 32.99 21.42 -15.90
C LEU A 8 32.60 20.91 -14.50
N SER A 9 33.15 21.53 -13.45
CA SER A 9 32.81 21.25 -12.05
C SER A 9 31.35 21.59 -11.70
N LEU A 10 30.77 22.61 -12.35
CA LEU A 10 29.37 23.00 -12.16
C LEU A 10 28.43 21.99 -12.83
N ILE A 11 28.79 21.48 -14.01
CA ILE A 11 28.05 20.41 -14.69
C ILE A 11 28.07 19.14 -13.83
N LEU A 12 29.24 18.78 -13.31
CA LEU A 12 29.39 17.58 -12.47
C LEU A 12 28.58 17.69 -11.17
N LEU A 13 28.57 18.87 -10.53
CA LEU A 13 27.77 19.13 -9.34
C LEU A 13 26.25 19.03 -9.61
N VAL A 14 25.78 19.59 -10.72
CA VAL A 14 24.37 19.50 -11.13
C VAL A 14 23.98 18.05 -11.40
N MET A 15 24.83 17.28 -12.06
CA MET A 15 24.60 15.85 -12.32
C MET A 15 24.52 15.04 -11.01
N ILE A 16 25.38 15.31 -10.04
CA ILE A 16 25.32 14.68 -8.71
C ILE A 16 23.99 15.02 -8.02
N VAL A 17 23.58 16.30 -7.98
CA VAL A 17 22.31 16.70 -7.36
C VAL A 17 21.11 16.04 -8.04
N LEU A 18 21.11 15.91 -9.37
CA LEU A 18 20.04 15.25 -10.12
C LEU A 18 19.99 13.73 -9.87
N VAL A 19 21.14 13.08 -9.65
CA VAL A 19 21.21 11.63 -9.35
C VAL A 19 20.81 11.32 -7.90
N TYR A 20 21.12 12.20 -6.94
CA TYR A 20 20.85 11.96 -5.52
C TYR A 20 19.53 12.57 -5.02
N GLY A 21 18.94 13.53 -5.72
CA GLY A 21 17.70 14.21 -5.30
C GLY A 21 16.43 13.34 -5.29
N GLY A 22 16.47 12.15 -5.89
CA GLY A 22 15.31 11.25 -6.04
C GLY A 22 15.02 10.32 -4.87
N TYR A 23 15.90 10.24 -3.86
CA TYR A 23 15.78 9.24 -2.77
C TYR A 23 14.72 9.55 -1.70
N VAL A 24 14.08 10.73 -1.72
CA VAL A 24 13.30 11.23 -0.57
C VAL A 24 11.79 10.94 -0.68
N TRP A 25 11.29 10.33 -1.75
CA TRP A 25 9.83 10.17 -1.96
C TRP A 25 9.36 8.74 -2.26
N ALA A 26 10.05 7.74 -1.72
CA ALA A 26 9.58 6.36 -1.77
C ALA A 26 9.33 5.81 -0.37
N ASN A 27 8.06 5.63 -0.02
CA ASN A 27 7.65 4.98 1.22
C ASN A 27 7.32 3.50 0.97
N LYS A 28 7.19 2.77 2.06
CA LYS A 28 6.58 1.44 2.06
C LYS A 28 5.07 1.57 1.80
N SER A 29 4.45 0.52 1.26
CA SER A 29 3.00 0.46 1.19
C SER A 29 2.41 0.32 2.59
N THR A 30 1.34 1.06 2.85
CA THR A 30 0.60 1.07 4.12
C THR A 30 -0.85 0.71 3.88
N THR A 31 -1.49 0.07 4.87
CA THR A 31 -2.92 -0.27 4.84
C THR A 31 -3.67 0.39 5.98
N SER A 32 -4.94 0.73 5.77
CA SER A 32 -5.94 0.94 6.81
C SER A 32 -7.13 0.00 6.58
N VAL A 33 -7.80 -0.39 7.66
CA VAL A 33 -8.95 -1.29 7.63
C VAL A 33 -10.16 -0.56 8.21
N GLU A 34 -11.28 -0.63 7.52
CA GLU A 34 -12.58 -0.11 7.96
C GLU A 34 -13.59 -1.26 7.98
N VAL A 35 -14.33 -1.37 9.08
CA VAL A 35 -15.42 -2.31 9.29
C VAL A 35 -16.56 -1.63 10.05
N PRO A 36 -17.80 -2.15 9.99
CA PRO A 36 -18.90 -1.63 10.81
C PRO A 36 -18.55 -1.66 12.31
N GLY A 37 -18.95 -0.62 13.05
CA GLY A 37 -18.61 -0.49 14.48
C GLY A 37 -19.33 -1.46 15.42
N SER A 38 -20.37 -2.14 14.95
CA SER A 38 -21.11 -3.16 15.70
C SER A 38 -21.49 -4.27 14.74
N ILE A 39 -21.03 -5.50 15.02
CA ILE A 39 -21.15 -6.62 14.09
C ILE A 39 -21.89 -7.77 14.79
N PRO A 40 -23.16 -8.04 14.43
CA PRO A 40 -23.87 -9.20 14.93
C PRO A 40 -23.22 -10.49 14.44
N LYS A 41 -23.17 -11.51 15.30
CA LYS A 41 -22.81 -12.85 14.89
C LYS A 41 -23.79 -13.38 13.84
N GLY A 42 -23.27 -14.02 12.82
CA GLY A 42 -24.01 -14.51 11.65
C GLY A 42 -24.22 -13.48 10.55
N SER A 43 -23.90 -12.20 10.80
CA SER A 43 -24.01 -11.14 9.79
C SER A 43 -22.92 -11.22 8.72
N GLU A 44 -23.24 -10.73 7.52
CA GLU A 44 -22.25 -10.45 6.48
C GLU A 44 -21.84 -8.99 6.59
N ILE A 45 -20.52 -8.73 6.59
CA ILE A 45 -19.95 -7.39 6.66
C ILE A 45 -19.08 -7.10 5.44
N THR A 46 -18.99 -5.82 5.09
CA THR A 46 -17.95 -5.32 4.19
C THR A 46 -16.69 -5.01 4.99
N ILE A 47 -15.59 -5.70 4.67
CA ILE A 47 -14.24 -5.30 5.09
C ILE A 47 -13.68 -4.41 3.99
N ARG A 48 -13.48 -3.13 4.29
CA ARG A 48 -12.85 -2.18 3.37
C ARG A 48 -11.39 -1.98 3.77
N VAL A 49 -10.49 -2.16 2.82
CA VAL A 49 -9.06 -1.91 3.00
C VAL A 49 -8.60 -0.84 2.04
N THR A 50 -8.03 0.23 2.60
CA THR A 50 -7.40 1.30 1.81
C THR A 50 -5.89 1.12 1.88
N VAL A 51 -5.27 1.05 0.71
CA VAL A 51 -3.82 1.00 0.54
C VAL A 51 -3.32 2.37 0.14
N THR A 52 -2.26 2.85 0.78
CA THR A 52 -1.57 4.09 0.42
C THR A 52 -0.10 3.82 0.17
N HIS A 53 0.39 4.35 -0.95
CA HIS A 53 1.78 4.34 -1.37
C HIS A 53 2.06 5.64 -2.13
N ASN A 54 3.31 6.12 -2.17
CA ASN A 54 3.63 7.39 -2.85
C ASN A 54 3.89 7.20 -4.36
N ALA A 55 3.91 5.97 -4.87
CA ALA A 55 4.16 5.69 -6.28
C ALA A 55 3.20 4.65 -6.86
N ASN A 56 2.82 4.84 -8.12
CA ASN A 56 2.14 3.81 -8.91
C ASN A 56 2.51 3.98 -10.40
N ASN A 57 3.71 3.53 -10.77
CA ASN A 57 4.23 3.58 -12.13
C ASN A 57 4.78 2.21 -12.55
N PHE A 58 5.23 2.08 -13.80
CA PHE A 58 5.63 0.80 -14.40
C PHE A 58 6.71 0.03 -13.62
N ILE A 59 7.63 0.75 -12.94
CA ILE A 59 8.73 0.15 -12.19
C ILE A 59 8.56 0.23 -10.68
N HIS A 60 7.61 1.01 -10.17
CA HIS A 60 7.44 1.27 -8.75
C HIS A 60 5.95 1.37 -8.38
N TYR A 61 5.43 0.31 -7.74
CA TYR A 61 4.02 0.13 -7.42
C TYR A 61 3.85 -0.83 -6.22
N THR A 62 2.66 -0.83 -5.60
CA THR A 62 2.30 -1.88 -4.64
C THR A 62 2.19 -3.22 -5.36
N LYS A 63 3.07 -4.19 -5.07
CA LYS A 63 3.09 -5.52 -5.71
C LYS A 63 2.04 -6.47 -5.18
N TRP A 64 1.62 -6.34 -3.93
CA TRP A 64 0.55 -7.18 -3.41
C TRP A 64 -0.20 -6.52 -2.26
N LEU A 65 -1.45 -6.94 -2.09
CA LEU A 65 -2.32 -6.72 -0.94
C LEU A 65 -2.82 -8.09 -0.46
N GLN A 66 -2.75 -8.35 0.84
CA GLN A 66 -3.26 -9.56 1.49
C GLN A 66 -4.20 -9.16 2.61
N ILE A 67 -5.32 -9.89 2.75
CA ILE A 67 -6.25 -9.77 3.87
C ILE A 67 -6.41 -11.15 4.52
N MET A 68 -6.19 -11.19 5.83
CA MET A 68 -6.35 -12.37 6.66
C MET A 68 -7.40 -12.12 7.74
N VAL A 69 -8.16 -13.16 8.07
CA VAL A 69 -9.07 -13.19 9.23
C VAL A 69 -8.74 -14.42 10.07
N ASN A 70 -8.49 -14.21 11.37
CA ASN A 70 -8.11 -15.26 12.33
C ASN A 70 -6.97 -16.16 11.82
N GLY A 71 -5.98 -15.55 11.15
CA GLY A 71 -4.82 -16.25 10.60
C GLY A 71 -5.06 -16.99 9.28
N LYS A 72 -6.28 -16.92 8.70
CA LYS A 72 -6.59 -17.49 7.38
C LYS A 72 -6.61 -16.38 6.33
N GLU A 73 -5.90 -16.56 5.21
CA GLU A 73 -6.02 -15.67 4.05
C GLU A 73 -7.43 -15.79 3.46
N ILE A 74 -8.12 -14.64 3.32
CA ILE A 74 -9.46 -14.57 2.75
C ILE A 74 -9.48 -13.81 1.42
N ALA A 75 -8.46 -13.00 1.14
CA ALA A 75 -8.28 -12.36 -0.14
C ALA A 75 -6.81 -11.97 -0.37
N ARG A 76 -6.40 -12.02 -1.64
CA ARG A 76 -5.09 -11.57 -2.10
C ARG A 76 -5.18 -10.99 -3.50
N TRP A 77 -4.49 -9.88 -3.71
CA TRP A 77 -4.29 -9.28 -5.04
C TRP A 77 -2.79 -9.15 -5.27
N ASP A 78 -2.30 -9.80 -6.31
CA ASP A 78 -0.93 -9.62 -6.80
C ASP A 78 -0.96 -8.73 -8.04
N TYR A 79 -0.08 -7.74 -8.06
CA TYR A 79 0.03 -6.74 -9.10
C TYR A 79 1.35 -6.90 -9.85
N THR A 80 1.33 -6.52 -11.12
CA THR A 80 2.51 -6.55 -11.99
C THR A 80 2.69 -5.21 -12.70
N MET A 81 3.83 -5.02 -13.35
CA MET A 81 4.06 -3.84 -14.20
C MET A 81 2.97 -3.63 -15.27
N GLY A 82 2.37 -4.73 -15.78
CA GLY A 82 1.29 -4.72 -16.76
C GLY A 82 -0.12 -4.65 -16.16
N ASN A 83 -0.27 -4.99 -14.88
CA ASN A 83 -1.54 -4.95 -14.15
C ASN A 83 -1.30 -4.34 -12.76
N LYS A 84 -1.15 -3.02 -12.73
CA LYS A 84 -0.88 -2.25 -11.52
C LYS A 84 -2.19 -1.96 -10.77
N PRO A 85 -2.12 -1.57 -9.49
CA PRO A 85 -3.26 -0.98 -8.82
C PRO A 85 -3.79 0.24 -9.58
N GLU A 86 -5.02 0.62 -9.29
CA GLU A 86 -5.71 1.75 -9.93
C GLU A 86 -5.03 3.10 -9.65
N GLY A 87 -4.32 3.20 -8.52
CA GLY A 87 -3.67 4.42 -8.07
C GLY A 87 -2.59 4.17 -7.01
N ALA A 88 -1.90 5.25 -6.64
CA ALA A 88 -0.97 5.24 -5.51
C ALA A 88 -1.73 5.04 -4.18
N THR A 89 -2.96 5.55 -4.12
CA THR A 89 -3.98 5.16 -3.15
C THR A 89 -5.09 4.40 -3.85
N PHE A 90 -5.51 3.27 -3.30
CA PHE A 90 -6.62 2.47 -3.82
C PHE A 90 -7.33 1.70 -2.70
N THR A 91 -8.55 1.26 -2.96
CA THR A 91 -9.38 0.55 -1.99
C THR A 91 -9.83 -0.80 -2.55
N LYS A 92 -9.86 -1.82 -1.69
CA LYS A 92 -10.51 -3.11 -1.96
C LYS A 92 -11.56 -3.37 -0.89
N GLU A 93 -12.67 -3.93 -1.31
CA GLU A 93 -13.78 -4.33 -0.43
C GLU A 93 -14.03 -5.82 -0.62
N ILE A 94 -14.29 -6.52 0.48
CA ILE A 94 -14.70 -7.93 0.47
C ILE A 94 -15.86 -8.13 1.43
N GLN A 95 -16.79 -8.99 1.04
CA GLN A 95 -17.84 -9.47 1.94
C GLN A 95 -17.29 -10.62 2.80
N TYR A 96 -17.62 -10.61 4.08
CA TYR A 96 -17.19 -11.64 5.02
C TYR A 96 -18.29 -11.95 6.03
N LYS A 97 -18.62 -13.24 6.18
CA LYS A 97 -19.58 -13.72 7.17
C LYS A 97 -18.91 -13.87 8.53
N VAL A 98 -19.40 -13.14 9.53
CA VAL A 98 -18.83 -13.14 10.88
C VAL A 98 -19.50 -14.22 11.72
N GLU A 99 -18.75 -15.24 12.13
CA GLU A 99 -19.27 -16.36 12.93
C GLU A 99 -18.90 -16.27 14.42
N GLY A 100 -18.14 -15.25 14.80
CA GLY A 100 -17.67 -14.98 16.16
C GLY A 100 -16.66 -13.85 16.15
N ASP A 101 -15.89 -13.71 17.22
CA ASP A 101 -14.82 -12.72 17.29
C ASP A 101 -13.79 -12.93 16.19
N ILE A 102 -13.35 -11.83 15.57
CA ILE A 102 -12.41 -11.85 14.47
C ILE A 102 -11.24 -10.89 14.69
N GLU A 103 -10.05 -11.35 14.31
CA GLU A 103 -8.87 -10.53 14.09
C GLU A 103 -8.66 -10.39 12.57
N ILE A 104 -8.80 -9.17 12.07
CA ILE A 104 -8.55 -8.81 10.67
C ILE A 104 -7.13 -8.26 10.59
N LYS A 105 -6.33 -8.82 9.68
CA LYS A 105 -5.00 -8.31 9.32
C LYS A 105 -5.00 -7.99 7.84
N ALA A 106 -4.72 -6.75 7.48
CA ALA A 106 -4.49 -6.35 6.10
C ALA A 106 -3.07 -5.86 5.95
N GLU A 107 -2.38 -6.26 4.89
CA GLU A 107 -1.01 -5.82 4.61
C GLU A 107 -0.82 -5.61 3.12
N ALA A 108 -0.05 -4.59 2.76
CA ALA A 108 0.34 -4.32 1.39
C ALA A 108 1.85 -4.14 1.30
N SER A 109 2.43 -4.49 0.16
CA SER A 109 3.87 -4.41 -0.03
C SER A 109 4.22 -3.79 -1.37
N CYS A 110 5.12 -2.81 -1.34
CA CYS A 110 5.73 -2.21 -2.51
C CYS A 110 6.73 -3.18 -3.16
N ASN A 111 6.80 -3.18 -4.49
CA ASN A 111 7.74 -4.01 -5.24
C ASN A 111 9.21 -3.69 -4.93
N LEU A 112 9.51 -2.44 -4.58
CA LEU A 112 10.87 -1.96 -4.28
C LEU A 112 11.13 -1.74 -2.78
N HIS A 113 10.16 -1.21 -2.04
CA HIS A 113 10.36 -0.74 -0.66
C HIS A 113 9.73 -1.65 0.40
N GLY A 114 8.90 -2.60 0.00
CA GLY A 114 8.22 -3.51 0.91
C GLY A 114 7.04 -2.88 1.65
N SER A 115 6.81 -3.35 2.87
CA SER A 115 5.61 -3.09 3.68
C SER A 115 5.93 -2.32 4.96
N THR A 116 4.99 -1.49 5.44
CA THR A 116 5.02 -0.91 6.80
C THR A 116 4.61 -1.90 7.89
N GLY A 117 4.15 -3.09 7.51
CA GLY A 117 3.53 -4.08 8.38
C GLY A 117 2.00 -4.02 8.31
N PRO A 118 1.33 -5.04 8.89
CA PRO A 118 -0.11 -5.18 8.78
C PRO A 118 -0.87 -4.17 9.65
N ALA A 119 -1.96 -3.61 9.12
CA ALA A 119 -3.02 -3.05 9.93
C ALA A 119 -3.83 -4.18 10.57
N THR A 120 -3.92 -4.18 11.91
CA THR A 120 -4.63 -5.20 12.68
C THR A 120 -5.81 -4.59 13.42
N ILE A 121 -7.01 -5.16 13.23
CA ILE A 121 -8.21 -4.79 13.98
C ILE A 121 -8.82 -6.04 14.60
N LYS A 122 -9.22 -5.94 15.87
CA LYS A 122 -10.01 -6.97 16.56
C LYS A 122 -11.44 -6.48 16.67
N VAL A 123 -12.37 -7.32 16.27
CA VAL A 123 -13.80 -7.07 16.34
C VAL A 123 -14.43 -8.13 17.23
N LEU A 124 -15.17 -7.69 18.23
CA LEU A 124 -16.01 -8.56 19.04
C LEU A 124 -17.37 -8.70 18.35
N ALA A 125 -17.79 -9.94 18.08
CA ALA A 125 -19.10 -10.19 17.53
C ALA A 125 -20.14 -10.09 18.65
N LYS A 126 -21.17 -9.29 18.45
CA LYS A 126 -22.30 -9.22 19.39
C LYS A 126 -23.25 -10.40 19.13
N GLU A 127 -23.81 -10.93 20.21
CA GLU A 127 -24.89 -11.93 20.14
C GLU A 127 -26.15 -11.37 19.45
#